data_AF-A0A6A6GNA8-F1
#
_entry.id   AF-A0A6A6GNA8-F1
#
_cell.length_a   1.000
_cell.length_b   1.000
_cell.length_c   1.000
_cell.angle_alpha   90.00
_cell.angle_beta   90.00
_cell.angle_gamma   90.00
#
_symmetry.space_group_name_H-M   'P 1'
#
loop_
_entity.id
_entity.type
_entity.pdbx_description
1 polymer ?
#
loop_
_entity_poly.entity_id
_entity_poly.type
_entity_poly.pdbx_seq_one_letter_code
_entity_poly.pdbx_strand_id
1 'polypeptide(L)'
;MLTQVLSSVENPSLATVQAYCLLSWTWIYVGDRTAAQISFTSASIIFDEITDRSVRHRHGPDSDDDLLRCCQSIFILKCMMVRKNSTFERRPALPPQLAPPKPPALVETENGNPQPADLGLMAYTVNLFGIFTRALAFVQSFGTPAQAEHWHADSNYHSIIQDLNNFETTLSQEHRVKRLRFEQRTIEEIDHQRLYWAPWFTMQLLFHGIQALINHPLLHLVEQRREACFRPPSFSQHTSDQARLHAGWIIHLIRAAAAKDFELHDPFLAFIAATTATVYLFWTFDKDKKAAEDALISFRTCVDFVRSKAEGESHLRFTVCFSKNK
;
A
#
# COMPACT_ATOMS: atom_id res chain seq x y z
N MET A 1 15.25 -9.63 -29.46
CA MET A 1 14.18 -10.64 -29.37
C MET A 1 12.87 -10.07 -28.80
N LEU A 2 12.88 -9.26 -27.74
CA LEU A 2 11.67 -8.61 -27.19
C LEU A 2 11.00 -7.59 -28.15
N THR A 3 11.75 -6.91 -29.01
CA THR A 3 11.20 -5.96 -29.99
C THR A 3 10.50 -6.61 -31.19
N GLN A 4 10.78 -7.89 -31.49
CA GLN A 4 10.12 -8.63 -32.58
C GLN A 4 8.76 -9.21 -32.18
N VAL A 5 8.49 -9.37 -30.87
CA VAL A 5 7.17 -9.76 -30.38
C VAL A 5 6.18 -8.59 -30.51
N LEU A 6 6.67 -7.35 -30.41
CA LEU A 6 5.86 -6.13 -30.41
C LEU A 6 5.36 -5.70 -31.80
N SER A 7 5.93 -6.21 -32.89
CA SER A 7 5.48 -5.92 -34.26
C SER A 7 4.42 -6.88 -34.80
N SER A 8 3.92 -7.82 -33.98
CA SER A 8 2.98 -8.87 -34.40
C SER A 8 1.57 -8.78 -33.79
N VAL A 9 1.29 -7.76 -32.97
CA VAL A 9 -0.02 -7.62 -32.32
C VAL A 9 -0.99 -6.94 -33.29
N GLU A 10 -1.45 -7.69 -34.30
CA GLU A 10 -2.49 -7.24 -35.23
C GLU A 10 -3.87 -7.05 -34.55
N ASN A 11 -4.04 -7.47 -33.29
CA ASN A 11 -5.23 -7.19 -32.49
C ASN A 11 -4.91 -6.97 -31.01
N PRO A 12 -5.40 -5.89 -30.37
CA PRO A 12 -5.26 -5.69 -28.93
C PRO A 12 -5.96 -6.83 -28.18
N SER A 13 -5.24 -7.49 -27.27
CA SER A 13 -5.75 -8.65 -26.52
C SER A 13 -5.51 -8.50 -25.03
N LEU A 14 -6.40 -9.09 -24.21
CA LEU A 14 -6.28 -9.05 -22.76
C LEU A 14 -5.02 -9.78 -22.26
N ALA A 15 -4.61 -10.85 -22.97
CA ALA A 15 -3.34 -11.54 -22.70
C ALA A 15 -2.13 -10.59 -22.84
N THR A 16 -2.16 -9.67 -23.81
CA THR A 16 -1.13 -8.64 -23.97
C THR A 16 -1.10 -7.70 -22.76
N VAL A 17 -2.27 -7.28 -22.26
CA VAL A 17 -2.38 -6.43 -21.05
C VAL A 17 -1.81 -7.16 -19.83
N GLN A 18 -2.19 -8.42 -19.63
CA GLN A 18 -1.69 -9.27 -18.54
C GLN A 18 -0.16 -9.43 -18.60
N ALA A 19 0.38 -9.71 -19.79
CA ALA A 19 1.82 -9.84 -20.00
C ALA A 19 2.57 -8.54 -19.63
N TYR A 20 2.06 -7.37 -20.03
CA TYR A 20 2.67 -6.09 -19.65
C TYR A 20 2.56 -5.80 -18.15
N CYS A 21 1.49 -6.21 -17.48
CA CYS A 21 1.36 -6.09 -16.02
C CYS A 21 2.42 -6.94 -15.31
N LEU A 22 2.61 -8.19 -15.72
CA LEU A 22 3.63 -9.09 -15.18
C LEU A 22 5.06 -8.59 -15.48
N LEU A 23 5.27 -8.03 -16.67
CA LEU A 23 6.54 -7.43 -17.06
C LEU A 23 6.85 -6.20 -16.20
N SER A 24 5.85 -5.36 -15.91
CA SER A 24 6.00 -4.21 -15.01
C SER A 24 6.44 -4.65 -13.60
N TRP A 25 5.82 -5.70 -13.05
CA TRP A 25 6.24 -6.31 -11.79
C TRP A 25 7.69 -6.81 -11.81
N THR A 26 8.10 -7.45 -12.90
CA THR A 26 9.48 -7.92 -13.08
C THR A 26 10.47 -6.75 -13.07
N TRP A 27 10.14 -5.64 -13.73
CA TRP A 27 10.98 -4.45 -13.71
C TRP A 27 11.01 -3.76 -12.35
N ILE A 28 9.90 -3.72 -11.62
CA ILE A 28 9.85 -3.26 -10.22
C ILE A 28 10.80 -4.10 -9.37
N TYR A 29 10.72 -5.43 -9.48
CA TYR A 29 11.56 -6.37 -8.77
C TYR A 29 13.06 -6.13 -9.05
N VAL A 30 13.42 -5.89 -10.31
CA VAL A 30 14.81 -5.63 -10.71
C VAL A 30 15.28 -4.22 -10.33
N GLY A 31 14.35 -3.27 -10.18
CA GLY A 31 14.61 -1.88 -9.81
C GLY A 31 14.63 -0.91 -10.99
N ASP A 32 14.28 -1.36 -12.19
CA ASP A 32 14.14 -0.50 -13.35
C ASP A 32 12.78 0.20 -13.36
N ARG A 33 12.73 1.35 -12.66
CA ARG A 33 11.51 2.16 -12.56
C ARG A 33 11.04 2.74 -13.90
N THR A 34 11.92 2.87 -14.89
CA THR A 34 11.54 3.42 -16.21
C THR A 34 10.92 2.33 -17.06
N ALA A 35 11.53 1.14 -17.12
CA ALA A 35 10.97 0.00 -17.82
C ALA A 35 9.64 -0.47 -17.20
N ALA A 36 9.54 -0.45 -15.86
CA ALA A 36 8.29 -0.70 -15.16
C ALA A 36 7.18 0.27 -15.59
N GLN A 37 7.52 1.56 -15.68
CA GLN A 37 6.58 2.61 -16.07
C GLN A 37 6.10 2.47 -17.52
N ILE A 38 7.04 2.23 -18.44
CA ILE A 38 6.71 1.98 -19.85
C ILE A 38 5.77 0.78 -19.94
N SER A 39 6.06 -0.31 -19.23
CA SER A 39 5.28 -1.54 -19.28
C SER A 39 3.84 -1.35 -18.80
N PHE A 40 3.60 -0.75 -17.62
CA PHE A 40 2.23 -0.54 -17.15
C PHE A 40 1.49 0.53 -17.98
N THR A 41 2.21 1.51 -18.55
CA THR A 41 1.60 2.51 -19.44
C THR A 41 1.13 1.85 -20.74
N SER A 42 1.93 0.95 -21.32
CA SER A 42 1.52 0.13 -22.46
C SER A 42 0.30 -0.75 -22.13
N ALA A 43 0.28 -1.37 -20.95
CA ALA A 43 -0.89 -2.11 -20.48
C ALA A 43 -2.15 -1.22 -20.43
N SER A 44 -2.04 0.00 -19.89
CA SER A 44 -3.15 0.96 -19.79
C SER A 44 -3.68 1.35 -21.17
N ILE A 45 -2.80 1.68 -22.12
CA ILE A 45 -3.22 2.10 -23.47
C ILE A 45 -3.99 0.97 -24.18
N ILE A 46 -3.47 -0.26 -24.12
CA ILE A 46 -4.10 -1.42 -24.75
C ILE A 46 -5.43 -1.77 -24.04
N PHE A 47 -5.47 -1.65 -22.71
CA PHE A 47 -6.69 -1.88 -21.94
C PHE A 47 -7.79 -0.87 -22.30
N ASP A 48 -7.45 0.41 -22.44
CA ASP A 48 -8.39 1.46 -22.87
C ASP A 48 -8.93 1.16 -24.28
N GLU A 49 -8.08 0.68 -25.20
CA GLU A 49 -8.51 0.26 -26.54
C GLU A 49 -9.46 -0.95 -26.52
N ILE A 50 -9.19 -1.95 -25.69
CA ILE A 50 -10.07 -3.13 -25.52
C ILE A 50 -11.41 -2.71 -24.94
N THR A 51 -11.40 -1.83 -23.93
CA THR A 51 -12.63 -1.41 -23.25
C THR A 51 -13.49 -0.48 -24.09
N ASP A 52 -12.92 0.38 -24.94
CA ASP A 52 -13.70 1.18 -25.90
C ASP A 52 -14.37 0.29 -26.96
N ARG A 53 -13.69 -0.77 -27.39
CA ARG A 53 -14.25 -1.78 -28.31
C ARG A 53 -15.33 -2.63 -27.61
N SER A 54 -15.16 -2.97 -26.33
CA SER A 54 -16.10 -3.82 -25.59
C SER A 54 -17.41 -3.12 -25.22
N VAL A 55 -17.41 -1.80 -25.04
CA VAL A 55 -18.66 -1.02 -24.92
C VAL A 55 -19.61 -1.26 -26.11
N ARG A 56 -19.06 -1.67 -27.27
CA ARG A 56 -19.83 -1.96 -28.47
C ARG A 56 -20.37 -3.40 -28.53
N HIS A 57 -19.81 -4.35 -27.78
CA HIS A 57 -20.19 -5.78 -27.79
C HIS A 57 -20.18 -6.39 -26.38
N ARG A 58 -21.31 -6.93 -25.91
CA ARG A 58 -21.39 -7.57 -24.59
C ARG A 58 -20.47 -8.79 -24.50
N HIS A 59 -19.66 -8.83 -23.46
CA HIS A 59 -18.79 -9.97 -23.15
C HIS A 59 -19.51 -10.98 -22.25
N GLY A 60 -19.00 -12.21 -22.19
CA GLY A 60 -19.45 -13.20 -21.21
C GLY A 60 -18.88 -12.92 -19.81
N PRO A 61 -19.47 -13.50 -18.75
CA PRO A 61 -19.12 -13.20 -17.36
C PRO A 61 -17.64 -13.43 -17.01
N ASP A 62 -17.00 -14.49 -17.53
CA ASP A 62 -15.57 -14.76 -17.29
C ASP A 62 -14.65 -13.67 -17.86
N SER A 63 -15.06 -13.04 -18.96
CA SER A 63 -14.30 -11.96 -19.56
C SER A 63 -14.43 -10.64 -18.78
N ASP A 64 -15.51 -10.44 -18.04
CA ASP A 64 -15.71 -9.25 -17.20
C ASP A 64 -14.81 -9.31 -15.96
N ASP A 65 -14.63 -10.50 -15.38
CA ASP A 65 -13.72 -10.74 -14.25
C ASP A 65 -12.25 -10.51 -14.63
N ASP A 66 -11.82 -10.99 -15.80
CA ASP A 66 -10.45 -10.78 -16.26
C ASP A 66 -10.16 -9.30 -16.59
N LEU A 67 -11.16 -8.59 -17.15
CA LEU A 67 -11.08 -7.15 -17.37
C LEU A 67 -10.93 -6.39 -16.04
N LEU A 68 -11.72 -6.77 -15.03
CA LEU A 68 -11.64 -6.19 -13.69
C LEU A 68 -10.24 -6.39 -13.09
N ARG A 69 -9.70 -7.61 -13.14
CA ARG A 69 -8.35 -7.93 -12.62
C ARG A 69 -7.25 -7.14 -13.33
N CYS A 70 -7.36 -6.96 -14.65
CA CYS A 70 -6.43 -6.13 -15.40
C CYS A 70 -6.52 -4.66 -14.98
N CYS A 71 -7.73 -4.13 -14.84
CA CYS A 71 -7.95 -2.76 -14.36
C CYS A 71 -7.33 -2.54 -12.97
N GLN A 72 -7.57 -3.47 -12.03
CA GLN A 72 -7.00 -3.45 -10.68
C GLN A 72 -5.47 -3.48 -10.72
N SER A 73 -4.89 -4.37 -11.53
CA SER A 73 -3.43 -4.52 -11.66
C SER A 73 -2.77 -3.24 -12.20
N ILE A 74 -3.33 -2.66 -13.27
CA ILE A 74 -2.85 -1.40 -13.85
C ILE A 74 -2.91 -0.28 -12.81
N PHE A 75 -4.02 -0.18 -12.07
CA PHE A 75 -4.20 0.85 -11.05
C PHE A 75 -3.18 0.71 -9.91
N ILE A 76 -2.98 -0.51 -9.39
CA ILE A 76 -2.00 -0.78 -8.33
C ILE A 76 -0.58 -0.44 -8.80
N LEU A 77 -0.18 -0.91 -9.99
CA LEU A 77 1.13 -0.60 -10.57
C LEU A 77 1.34 0.91 -10.71
N LYS A 78 0.32 1.65 -11.16
CA LYS A 78 0.36 3.11 -11.25
C LYS A 78 0.59 3.76 -9.88
N CYS A 79 -0.08 3.27 -8.82
CA CYS A 79 0.08 3.77 -7.46
C CYS A 79 1.49 3.51 -6.90
N MET A 80 2.08 2.35 -7.17
CA MET A 80 3.45 2.01 -6.72
C MET A 80 4.54 2.83 -7.42
N MET A 81 4.26 3.34 -8.62
CA MET A 81 5.23 3.98 -9.50
C MET A 81 5.25 5.51 -9.45
N VAL A 82 4.50 6.13 -8.55
CA VAL A 82 4.42 7.59 -8.38
C VAL A 82 5.81 8.20 -8.14
N ARG A 83 6.12 9.30 -8.85
CA ARG A 83 7.42 10.01 -8.77
C ARG A 83 7.26 11.37 -8.07
N LYS A 84 8.31 11.80 -7.36
CA LYS A 84 8.40 13.17 -6.84
C LYS A 84 8.34 14.16 -8.01
N ASN A 85 7.57 15.24 -7.87
CA ASN A 85 7.30 16.26 -8.92
C ASN A 85 6.55 15.76 -10.16
N SER A 86 6.03 14.53 -10.15
CA SER A 86 5.04 14.16 -11.15
C SER A 86 3.74 14.90 -10.83
N THR A 87 3.02 15.39 -11.83
CA THR A 87 1.79 16.19 -11.71
C THR A 87 0.59 15.44 -11.06
N PHE A 88 0.85 14.30 -10.42
CA PHE A 88 -0.10 13.47 -9.68
C PHE A 88 -0.50 14.03 -8.30
N GLU A 89 -0.43 15.35 -8.10
CA GLU A 89 -1.04 16.00 -6.94
C GLU A 89 -2.55 15.68 -6.84
N ARG A 90 -3.17 15.32 -7.98
CA ARG A 90 -4.53 14.80 -8.01
C ARG A 90 -4.53 13.29 -7.76
N ARG A 91 -5.23 12.87 -6.68
CA ARG A 91 -5.61 11.47 -6.40
C ARG A 91 -5.85 10.74 -7.73
N PRO A 92 -5.17 9.62 -8.01
CA PRO A 92 -5.51 8.80 -9.17
C PRO A 92 -7.01 8.52 -9.08
N ALA A 93 -7.78 9.07 -10.04
CA ALA A 93 -9.20 8.84 -10.06
C ALA A 93 -9.39 7.33 -10.14
N LEU A 94 -10.11 6.77 -9.17
CA LEU A 94 -10.44 5.37 -9.20
C LEU A 94 -11.31 5.16 -10.44
N PRO A 95 -10.91 4.29 -11.38
CA PRO A 95 -11.71 3.98 -12.54
C PRO A 95 -13.15 3.64 -12.10
N PRO A 96 -14.19 4.06 -12.86
CA PRO A 96 -15.58 3.77 -12.49
C PRO A 96 -15.85 2.29 -12.20
N GLN A 97 -15.14 1.38 -12.89
CA GLN A 97 -15.21 -0.06 -12.72
C GLN A 97 -14.71 -0.55 -11.36
N LEU A 98 -13.87 0.26 -10.69
CA LEU A 98 -13.29 -0.03 -9.38
C LEU A 98 -13.98 0.78 -8.25
N ALA A 99 -14.84 1.73 -8.61
CA ALA A 99 -15.51 2.56 -7.62
C ALA A 99 -16.52 1.75 -6.81
N PRO A 100 -16.48 1.82 -5.47
CA PRO A 100 -17.49 1.15 -4.66
C PRO A 100 -18.87 1.76 -4.93
N PRO A 101 -19.96 0.97 -4.81
CA PRO A 101 -21.31 1.45 -4.99
C PRO A 101 -21.61 2.61 -4.02
N LYS A 102 -22.35 3.61 -4.49
CA LYS A 102 -22.82 4.75 -3.70
C LYS A 102 -24.35 4.80 -3.71
N PRO A 103 -25.04 4.79 -2.55
CA PRO A 103 -24.49 4.63 -1.19
C PRO A 103 -23.91 3.23 -0.93
N PRO A 104 -23.09 3.06 0.14
CA PRO A 104 -22.59 1.73 0.52
C PRO A 104 -23.74 0.76 0.75
N ALA A 105 -23.69 -0.41 0.12
CA ALA A 105 -24.69 -1.45 0.36
C ALA A 105 -24.58 -1.94 1.82
N LEU A 106 -25.72 -2.11 2.47
CA LEU A 106 -25.81 -2.66 3.82
C LEU A 106 -26.45 -4.04 3.74
N VAL A 107 -25.94 -4.97 4.56
CA VAL A 107 -26.44 -6.33 4.71
C VAL A 107 -26.97 -6.47 6.14
N GLU A 108 -28.19 -6.96 6.27
CA GLU A 108 -28.77 -7.31 7.57
C GLU A 108 -28.04 -8.53 8.14
N THR A 109 -27.60 -8.43 9.38
CA THR A 109 -26.98 -9.56 10.09
C THR A 109 -27.99 -10.26 10.97
N GLU A 110 -27.70 -11.50 11.38
CA GLU A 110 -28.55 -12.28 12.30
C GLU A 110 -28.88 -11.53 13.61
N ASN A 111 -28.03 -10.57 14.01
CA ASN A 111 -28.20 -9.75 15.20
C ASN A 111 -29.02 -8.46 14.95
N GLY A 112 -29.59 -8.26 13.75
CA GLY A 112 -30.39 -7.08 13.38
C GLY A 112 -29.59 -5.80 13.17
N ASN A 113 -28.25 -5.84 13.27
CA ASN A 113 -27.40 -4.68 13.03
C ASN A 113 -26.93 -4.67 11.57
N PRO A 114 -27.24 -3.62 10.79
CA PRO A 114 -26.78 -3.53 9.41
C PRO A 114 -25.25 -3.40 9.37
N GLN A 115 -24.61 -4.22 8.53
CA GLN A 115 -23.16 -4.16 8.27
C GLN A 115 -22.90 -3.80 6.82
N PRO A 116 -21.74 -3.20 6.49
CA PRO A 116 -21.34 -2.98 5.10
C PRO A 116 -21.30 -4.31 4.34
N ALA A 117 -21.81 -4.30 3.11
CA ALA A 117 -21.61 -5.41 2.18
C ALA A 117 -20.11 -5.63 1.95
N ASP A 118 -19.73 -6.91 1.87
CA ASP A 118 -18.35 -7.27 1.58
C ASP A 118 -18.01 -6.93 0.13
N LEU A 119 -17.06 -6.03 -0.05
CA LEU A 119 -16.56 -5.62 -1.37
C LEU A 119 -15.49 -6.59 -1.89
N GLY A 120 -14.99 -7.49 -1.04
CA GLY A 120 -13.88 -8.40 -1.31
C GLY A 120 -12.51 -7.76 -1.07
N LEU A 121 -11.55 -8.59 -0.64
CA LEU A 121 -10.17 -8.19 -0.29
C LEU A 121 -9.47 -7.36 -1.37
N MET A 122 -9.67 -7.69 -2.65
CA MET A 122 -9.01 -6.97 -3.73
C MET A 122 -9.55 -5.55 -3.89
N ALA A 123 -10.86 -5.34 -3.74
CA ALA A 123 -11.44 -3.99 -3.77
C ALA A 123 -10.92 -3.13 -2.61
N TYR A 124 -10.83 -3.72 -1.40
CA TYR A 124 -10.23 -3.05 -0.25
C TYR A 124 -8.75 -2.70 -0.48
N THR A 125 -7.98 -3.63 -1.04
CA THR A 125 -6.55 -3.44 -1.35
C THR A 125 -6.35 -2.32 -2.38
N VAL A 126 -7.14 -2.32 -3.46
CA VAL A 126 -7.13 -1.27 -4.50
C VAL A 126 -7.46 0.09 -3.91
N ASN A 127 -8.47 0.19 -3.04
CA ASN A 127 -8.82 1.45 -2.37
C ASN A 127 -7.63 1.96 -1.54
N LEU A 128 -6.98 1.09 -0.75
CA LEU A 128 -5.81 1.45 0.04
C LEU A 128 -4.63 1.90 -0.82
N PHE A 129 -4.37 1.31 -1.98
CA PHE A 129 -3.32 1.82 -2.90
C PHE A 129 -3.62 3.24 -3.41
N GLY A 130 -4.90 3.56 -3.62
CA GLY A 130 -5.33 4.92 -3.92
C GLY A 130 -5.06 5.90 -2.79
N ILE A 131 -5.36 5.50 -1.54
CA ILE A 131 -5.06 6.31 -0.34
C ILE A 131 -3.55 6.44 -0.13
N PHE A 132 -2.79 5.36 -0.32
CA PHE A 132 -1.33 5.33 -0.23
C PHE A 132 -0.69 6.36 -1.17
N THR A 133 -1.16 6.46 -2.41
CA THR A 133 -0.65 7.46 -3.36
C THR A 133 -0.80 8.88 -2.81
N ARG A 134 -1.94 9.19 -2.17
CA ARG A 134 -2.16 10.50 -1.53
C ARG A 134 -1.22 10.71 -0.34
N ALA A 135 -1.06 9.70 0.49
CA ALA A 135 -0.15 9.73 1.64
C ALA A 135 1.30 9.95 1.20
N LEU A 136 1.73 9.29 0.12
CA LEU A 136 3.06 9.47 -0.44
C LEU A 136 3.24 10.88 -1.00
N ALA A 137 2.28 11.41 -1.75
CA ALA A 137 2.31 12.78 -2.26
C ALA A 137 2.37 13.81 -1.11
N PHE A 138 1.57 13.59 -0.05
CA PHE A 138 1.60 14.40 1.17
C PHE A 138 2.98 14.40 1.83
N VAL A 139 3.61 13.24 2.01
CA VAL A 139 4.97 13.17 2.57
C VAL A 139 6.01 13.82 1.65
N GLN A 140 5.86 13.68 0.33
CA GLN A 140 6.77 14.27 -0.65
C GLN A 140 6.68 15.80 -0.74
N SER A 141 5.54 16.38 -0.34
CA SER A 141 5.35 17.83 -0.32
C SER A 141 5.88 18.52 0.94
N PHE A 142 6.37 17.77 1.94
CA PHE A 142 7.03 18.36 3.11
C PHE A 142 8.22 19.23 2.67
N GLY A 143 8.28 20.43 3.24
CA GLY A 143 9.30 21.44 2.88
C GLY A 143 8.94 22.29 1.65
N THR A 144 7.73 22.15 1.07
CA THR A 144 7.22 23.08 0.05
C THR A 144 6.44 24.25 0.70
N PRO A 145 6.48 25.49 0.18
CA PRO A 145 5.95 26.67 0.87
C PRO A 145 4.42 26.89 0.82
N ALA A 146 3.64 25.97 0.24
CA ALA A 146 2.27 26.27 -0.22
C ALA A 146 1.14 25.43 0.41
N GLN A 147 1.37 24.77 1.55
CA GLN A 147 0.35 23.90 2.16
C GLN A 147 -0.23 24.50 3.44
N ALA A 148 -1.55 24.35 3.61
CA ALA A 148 -2.22 24.58 4.88
C ALA A 148 -1.54 23.76 5.99
N GLU A 149 -1.49 24.30 7.20
CA GLU A 149 -0.86 23.64 8.33
C GLU A 149 -1.59 22.32 8.64
N HIS A 150 -0.85 21.26 8.95
CA HIS A 150 -1.41 19.90 9.04
C HIS A 150 -2.47 19.70 10.11
N TRP A 151 -2.51 20.57 11.13
CA TRP A 151 -3.51 20.52 12.19
C TRP A 151 -4.84 21.20 11.79
N HIS A 152 -4.89 21.94 10.69
CA HIS A 152 -6.15 22.48 10.19
C HIS A 152 -7.03 21.37 9.61
N ALA A 153 -8.34 21.47 9.83
CA ALA A 153 -9.32 20.47 9.42
C ALA A 153 -9.43 20.32 7.88
N ASP A 154 -9.10 21.35 7.11
CA ASP A 154 -9.08 21.37 5.65
C ASP A 154 -7.73 20.95 5.05
N SER A 155 -6.76 20.56 5.88
CA SER A 155 -5.44 20.09 5.43
C SER A 155 -5.51 18.76 4.69
N ASN A 156 -4.48 18.52 3.87
CA ASN A 156 -4.27 17.23 3.20
C ASN A 156 -4.18 16.06 4.20
N TYR A 157 -3.58 16.28 5.37
CA TYR A 157 -3.49 15.29 6.44
C TYR A 157 -4.89 14.82 6.87
N HIS A 158 -5.77 15.75 7.27
CA HIS A 158 -7.11 15.42 7.73
C HIS A 158 -7.97 14.80 6.62
N SER A 159 -7.77 15.21 5.37
CA SER A 159 -8.45 14.60 4.22
C SER A 159 -8.00 13.15 3.95
N ILE A 160 -6.76 12.78 4.27
CA ILE A 160 -6.29 11.38 4.19
C ILE A 160 -6.83 10.57 5.37
N ILE A 161 -6.82 11.14 6.58
CA ILE A 161 -7.43 10.51 7.77
C ILE A 161 -8.91 10.22 7.53
N GLN A 162 -9.65 11.15 6.91
CA GLN A 162 -11.05 10.92 6.53
C GLN A 162 -11.21 9.70 5.59
N ASP A 163 -10.34 9.57 4.58
CA ASP A 163 -10.36 8.41 3.67
C ASP A 163 -10.08 7.09 4.41
N LEU A 164 -9.14 7.08 5.37
CA LEU A 164 -8.83 5.93 6.21
C LEU A 164 -9.98 5.56 7.15
N ASN A 165 -10.61 6.55 7.79
CA ASN A 165 -11.79 6.32 8.62
C ASN A 165 -12.96 5.74 7.80
N ASN A 166 -13.16 6.23 6.58
CA ASN A 166 -14.16 5.67 5.66
C ASN A 166 -13.81 4.25 5.21
N PHE A 167 -12.52 3.95 5.03
CA PHE A 167 -12.09 2.59 4.78
C PHE A 167 -12.44 1.67 5.96
N GLU A 168 -12.15 2.09 7.19
CA GLU A 168 -12.47 1.30 8.38
C GLU A 168 -13.97 1.03 8.55
N THR A 169 -14.82 2.00 8.22
CA THR A 169 -16.27 1.83 8.30
C THR A 169 -16.84 0.96 7.19
N THR A 170 -16.11 0.78 6.08
CA THR A 170 -16.52 -0.07 4.94
C THR A 170 -15.92 -1.48 4.96
N LEU A 171 -14.85 -1.71 5.75
CA LEU A 171 -14.22 -3.01 5.88
C LEU A 171 -15.16 -4.03 6.56
N SER A 172 -15.50 -5.09 5.82
CA SER A 172 -16.28 -6.23 6.30
C SER A 172 -15.67 -6.81 7.58
N GLN A 173 -16.54 -7.19 8.52
CA GLN A 173 -16.11 -7.82 9.77
C GLN A 173 -15.37 -9.13 9.53
N GLU A 174 -15.67 -9.86 8.44
CA GLU A 174 -15.01 -11.11 8.03
C GLU A 174 -13.50 -10.96 7.89
N HIS A 175 -13.02 -9.79 7.44
CA HIS A 175 -11.61 -9.58 7.14
C HIS A 175 -10.83 -8.92 8.29
N ARG A 176 -11.47 -8.64 9.43
CA ARG A 176 -10.79 -8.03 10.57
C ARG A 176 -9.92 -9.05 11.30
N VAL A 177 -8.73 -8.60 11.72
CA VAL A 177 -7.73 -9.42 12.45
C VAL A 177 -8.37 -10.21 13.58
N LYS A 178 -9.17 -9.56 14.43
CA LYS A 178 -9.83 -10.20 15.59
C LYS A 178 -10.73 -11.38 15.21
N ARG A 179 -11.38 -11.32 14.04
CA ARG A 179 -12.32 -12.36 13.60
C ARG A 179 -11.62 -13.55 12.97
N LEU A 180 -10.54 -13.29 12.23
CA LEU A 180 -9.82 -14.32 11.50
C LEU A 180 -8.98 -15.23 12.39
N ARG A 181 -8.58 -14.73 13.57
CA ARG A 181 -7.78 -15.47 14.57
C ARG A 181 -6.57 -16.14 13.94
N PHE A 182 -5.82 -15.36 13.15
CA PHE A 182 -4.70 -15.85 12.34
C PHE A 182 -3.72 -16.70 13.15
N GLU A 183 -3.47 -16.32 14.40
CA GLU A 183 -2.56 -17.02 15.31
C GLU A 183 -2.99 -18.47 15.58
N GLN A 184 -4.30 -18.75 15.51
CA GLN A 184 -4.90 -20.08 15.72
C GLN A 184 -4.90 -20.95 14.46
N ARG A 185 -4.58 -20.39 13.29
CA ARG A 185 -4.55 -21.12 12.01
C ARG A 185 -3.24 -21.89 11.84
N THR A 186 -3.30 -23.00 11.14
CA THR A 186 -2.13 -23.80 10.74
C THR A 186 -1.50 -23.24 9.45
N ILE A 187 -0.23 -23.56 9.18
CA ILE A 187 0.40 -23.13 7.92
C ILE A 187 -0.25 -23.80 6.71
N GLU A 188 -0.66 -25.06 6.84
CA GLU A 188 -1.33 -25.81 5.78
C GLU A 188 -2.65 -25.14 5.37
N GLU A 189 -3.44 -24.65 6.33
CA GLU A 189 -4.66 -23.89 6.06
C GLU A 189 -4.37 -22.56 5.35
N ILE A 190 -3.33 -21.86 5.79
CA ILE A 190 -2.96 -20.55 5.24
C ILE A 190 -2.42 -20.70 3.81
N ASP A 191 -1.54 -21.66 3.57
CA ASP A 191 -0.96 -21.92 2.25
C ASP A 191 -1.99 -22.47 1.26
N HIS A 192 -2.91 -23.34 1.71
CA HIS A 192 -4.00 -23.81 0.85
C HIS A 192 -4.91 -22.66 0.40
N GLN A 193 -5.03 -21.61 1.21
CA GLN A 193 -5.81 -20.41 0.92
C GLN A 193 -4.93 -19.19 0.64
N ARG A 194 -3.76 -19.39 0.03
CA ARG A 194 -2.79 -18.31 -0.21
C ARG A 194 -3.36 -17.14 -1.03
N LEU A 195 -4.26 -17.42 -1.96
CA LEU A 195 -4.98 -16.40 -2.75
C LEU A 195 -5.90 -15.50 -1.91
N TYR A 196 -6.24 -15.93 -0.69
CA TYR A 196 -6.94 -15.10 0.30
C TYR A 196 -5.96 -14.42 1.24
N TRP A 197 -5.05 -15.19 1.85
CA TRP A 197 -4.17 -14.66 2.90
C TRP A 197 -3.12 -13.68 2.40
N ALA A 198 -2.56 -13.87 1.19
CA ALA A 198 -1.58 -12.92 0.67
C ALA A 198 -2.21 -11.52 0.44
N PRO A 199 -3.35 -11.38 -0.27
CA PRO A 199 -4.03 -10.08 -0.35
C PRO A 199 -4.49 -9.54 1.00
N TRP A 200 -4.90 -10.40 1.94
CA TRP A 200 -5.25 -9.96 3.29
C TRP A 200 -4.07 -9.32 4.02
N PHE A 201 -2.89 -9.95 4.00
CA PHE A 201 -1.68 -9.37 4.56
C PHE A 201 -1.30 -8.06 3.89
N THR A 202 -1.34 -8.00 2.56
CA THR A 202 -1.07 -6.77 1.80
C THR A 202 -2.03 -5.65 2.22
N MET A 203 -3.33 -5.94 2.33
CA MET A 203 -4.35 -4.98 2.78
C MET A 203 -4.06 -4.48 4.20
N GLN A 204 -3.78 -5.37 5.17
CA GLN A 204 -3.49 -4.97 6.55
C GLN A 204 -2.20 -4.14 6.64
N LEU A 205 -1.12 -4.59 5.98
CA LEU A 205 0.16 -3.90 5.96
C LEU A 205 0.05 -2.53 5.28
N LEU A 206 -0.73 -2.41 4.20
CA LEU A 206 -1.04 -1.12 3.57
C LEU A 206 -1.77 -0.20 4.53
N PHE A 207 -2.86 -0.67 5.14
CA PHE A 207 -3.67 0.16 6.03
C PHE A 207 -2.86 0.74 7.19
N HIS A 208 -2.11 -0.12 7.90
CA HIS A 208 -1.25 0.34 8.99
C HIS A 208 -0.04 1.13 8.47
N GLY A 209 0.55 0.75 7.34
CA GLY A 209 1.70 1.43 6.76
C GLY A 209 1.41 2.85 6.30
N ILE A 210 0.23 3.09 5.71
CA ILE A 210 -0.22 4.44 5.35
C ILE A 210 -0.32 5.31 6.61
N GLN A 211 -0.91 4.78 7.68
CA GLN A 211 -1.05 5.52 8.94
C GLN A 211 0.29 5.79 9.62
N ALA A 212 1.21 4.82 9.63
CA ALA A 212 2.57 5.04 10.10
C ALA A 212 3.32 6.09 9.27
N LEU A 213 3.10 6.10 7.95
CA LEU A 213 3.75 7.02 7.01
C LEU A 213 3.30 8.48 7.20
N ILE A 214 1.99 8.75 7.24
CA ILE A 214 1.49 10.13 7.36
C ILE A 214 1.71 10.74 8.74
N ASN A 215 1.88 9.91 9.76
CA ASN A 215 2.14 10.31 11.14
C ASN A 215 3.64 10.26 11.49
N HIS A 216 4.51 9.97 10.52
CA HIS A 216 5.90 9.59 10.78
C HIS A 216 6.67 10.67 11.56
N PRO A 217 7.38 10.33 12.66
CA PRO A 217 8.02 11.33 13.53
C PRO A 217 9.02 12.27 12.82
N LEU A 218 9.75 11.76 11.82
CA LEU A 218 10.68 12.58 11.02
C LEU A 218 10.00 13.73 10.25
N LEU A 219 8.72 13.62 9.92
CA LEU A 219 7.96 14.72 9.31
C LEU A 219 7.97 15.96 10.22
N HIS A 220 7.99 15.73 11.53
CA HIS A 220 8.07 16.81 12.52
C HIS A 220 9.42 17.51 12.54
N LEU A 221 10.52 16.79 12.32
CA LEU A 221 11.88 17.35 12.36
C LEU A 221 12.20 18.22 11.15
N VAL A 222 11.62 17.92 9.98
CA VAL A 222 11.87 18.67 8.73
C VAL A 222 11.20 20.04 8.78
N GLU A 223 10.01 20.14 9.37
CA GLU A 223 9.23 21.39 9.42
C GLU A 223 9.74 22.38 10.47
N GLN A 224 10.30 21.88 11.57
CA GLN A 224 10.89 22.73 12.62
C GLN A 224 12.06 23.60 12.13
N ARG A 225 12.64 23.31 10.96
CA ARG A 225 13.69 24.14 10.34
C ARG A 225 13.15 25.34 9.58
N ARG A 226 11.84 25.44 9.35
CA ARG A 226 11.17 26.60 8.75
C ARG A 226 10.55 27.42 9.87
N GLU A 227 11.03 28.64 9.99
CA GLU A 227 10.72 29.58 11.07
C GLU A 227 9.22 29.67 11.42
N ALA A 228 8.95 29.57 12.72
CA ALA A 228 7.85 30.23 13.43
C ALA A 228 6.39 29.89 13.07
N CYS A 229 5.98 28.62 13.17
CA CYS A 229 4.61 28.35 13.57
C CYS A 229 4.53 27.46 14.82
N PHE A 230 3.77 27.91 15.82
CA PHE A 230 3.50 27.15 17.03
C PHE A 230 2.58 25.98 16.68
N ARG A 231 3.17 24.81 16.44
CA ARG A 231 2.40 23.59 16.28
C ARG A 231 1.70 23.25 17.59
N PRO A 232 0.41 22.89 17.57
CA PRO A 232 -0.28 22.39 18.76
C PRO A 232 0.44 21.17 19.35
N PRO A 233 0.82 21.20 20.65
CA PRO A 233 1.45 20.05 21.31
C PRO A 233 0.58 18.79 21.26
N SER A 234 -0.75 18.95 21.35
CA SER A 234 -1.72 17.86 21.23
C SER A 234 -1.65 17.15 19.88
N PHE A 235 -1.49 17.91 18.78
CA PHE A 235 -1.33 17.34 17.44
C PHE A 235 -0.02 16.55 17.32
N SER A 236 1.07 17.09 17.89
CA SER A 236 2.38 16.41 17.88
C SER A 236 2.34 15.10 18.67
N GLN A 237 1.71 15.11 19.85
CA GLN A 237 1.52 13.90 20.65
C GLN A 237 0.66 12.88 19.89
N HIS A 238 -0.49 13.33 19.36
CA HIS A 238 -1.41 12.47 18.61
C HIS A 238 -0.72 11.76 17.44
N THR A 239 -0.05 12.51 16.56
CA THR A 239 0.65 11.95 15.40
C THR A 239 1.74 10.97 15.83
N SER A 240 2.54 11.31 16.84
CA SER A 240 3.55 10.42 17.41
C SER A 240 2.96 9.09 17.92
N ASP A 241 1.83 9.16 18.66
CA ASP A 241 1.13 7.98 19.18
C ASP A 241 0.53 7.12 18.07
N GLN A 242 -0.07 7.75 17.05
CA GLN A 242 -0.58 7.05 15.87
C GLN A 242 0.54 6.34 15.11
N ALA A 243 1.66 7.00 14.86
CA ALA A 243 2.80 6.36 14.19
C ALA A 243 3.28 5.12 14.95
N ARG A 244 3.42 5.22 16.27
CA ARG A 244 3.84 4.09 17.12
C ARG A 244 2.83 2.95 17.12
N LEU A 245 1.53 3.26 17.24
CA LEU A 245 0.46 2.27 17.23
C LEU A 245 0.45 1.46 15.93
N HIS A 246 0.46 2.16 14.78
CA HIS A 246 0.38 1.51 13.48
C HIS A 246 1.69 0.79 13.09
N ALA A 247 2.85 1.33 13.50
CA ALA A 247 4.12 0.60 13.41
C ALA A 247 4.10 -0.71 14.21
N GLY A 248 3.48 -0.72 15.39
CA GLY A 248 3.31 -1.92 16.22
C GLY A 248 2.51 -3.02 15.51
N TRP A 249 1.43 -2.66 14.83
CA TRP A 249 0.65 -3.62 14.03
C TRP A 249 1.45 -4.22 12.88
N ILE A 250 2.30 -3.43 12.21
CA ILE A 250 3.16 -3.94 11.13
C ILE A 250 4.15 -4.97 11.67
N ILE A 251 4.78 -4.69 12.82
CA ILE A 251 5.67 -5.65 13.51
C ILE A 251 4.91 -6.93 13.88
N HIS A 252 3.70 -6.80 14.42
CA HIS A 252 2.85 -7.94 14.76
C HIS A 252 2.60 -8.82 13.53
N LEU A 253 2.19 -8.21 12.41
CA LEU A 253 1.90 -8.93 11.16
C LEU A 253 3.15 -9.60 10.56
N ILE A 254 4.30 -8.92 10.55
CA ILE A 254 5.57 -9.48 10.08
C ILE A 254 5.96 -10.71 10.93
N ARG A 255 5.88 -10.59 12.25
CA ARG A 255 6.19 -11.70 13.16
C ARG A 255 5.20 -12.85 13.03
N ALA A 256 3.92 -12.54 12.85
CA ALA A 256 2.88 -13.55 12.67
C ALA A 256 3.12 -14.37 11.39
N ALA A 257 3.44 -13.71 10.27
CA ALA A 257 3.80 -14.40 9.03
C ALA A 257 5.07 -15.24 9.19
N ALA A 258 6.13 -14.68 9.80
CA ALA A 258 7.37 -15.39 10.04
C ALA A 258 7.21 -16.61 10.96
N ALA A 259 6.40 -16.51 12.01
CA ALA A 259 6.14 -17.61 12.94
C ALA A 259 5.40 -18.80 12.31
N LYS A 260 4.81 -18.61 11.13
CA LYS A 260 4.11 -19.63 10.36
C LYS A 260 4.89 -20.02 9.09
N ASP A 261 6.09 -19.48 8.87
CA ASP A 261 6.83 -19.63 7.60
C ASP A 261 6.02 -19.19 6.36
N PHE A 262 5.06 -18.28 6.54
CA PHE A 262 4.24 -17.78 5.44
C PHE A 262 4.99 -16.70 4.65
N GLU A 263 5.40 -17.02 3.43
CA GLU A 263 6.22 -16.11 2.63
C GLU A 263 5.40 -14.99 1.98
N LEU A 264 5.74 -13.75 2.33
CA LEU A 264 5.22 -12.52 1.73
C LEU A 264 6.11 -12.08 0.54
N HIS A 265 5.73 -12.36 -0.70
CA HIS A 265 6.56 -12.06 -1.89
C HIS A 265 6.42 -10.63 -2.43
N ASP A 266 5.64 -9.77 -1.80
CA ASP A 266 5.33 -8.46 -2.37
C ASP A 266 6.44 -7.43 -2.03
N PRO A 267 7.17 -6.91 -3.02
CA PRO A 267 8.26 -5.95 -2.81
C PRO A 267 7.78 -4.64 -2.17
N PHE A 268 6.49 -4.32 -2.29
CA PHE A 268 5.89 -3.18 -1.61
C PHE A 268 5.95 -3.31 -0.08
N LEU A 269 5.92 -4.55 0.43
CA LEU A 269 5.95 -4.79 1.88
C LEU A 269 7.31 -4.45 2.48
N ALA A 270 8.39 -4.55 1.70
CA ALA A 270 9.69 -4.06 2.13
C ALA A 270 9.72 -2.53 2.29
N PHE A 271 9.00 -1.78 1.45
CA PHE A 271 8.83 -0.33 1.63
C PHE A 271 8.09 -0.01 2.94
N ILE A 272 7.02 -0.74 3.25
CA ILE A 272 6.25 -0.57 4.48
C ILE A 272 7.11 -0.93 5.70
N ALA A 273 7.86 -2.02 5.63
CA ALA A 273 8.80 -2.42 6.69
C ALA A 273 9.93 -1.40 6.88
N ALA A 274 10.48 -0.84 5.80
CA ALA A 274 11.50 0.21 5.86
C ALA A 274 10.97 1.49 6.50
N THR A 275 9.76 1.93 6.13
CA THR A 275 9.06 3.06 6.78
C THR A 275 8.85 2.80 8.27
N THR A 276 8.46 1.58 8.62
CA THR A 276 8.25 1.17 10.02
C THR A 276 9.57 1.17 10.80
N ALA A 277 10.67 0.75 10.18
CA ALA A 277 12.00 0.82 10.77
C ALA A 277 12.35 2.28 11.12
N THR A 278 12.11 3.23 10.21
CA THR A 278 12.44 4.64 10.48
C THR A 278 11.56 5.27 11.56
N VAL A 279 10.34 4.79 11.76
CA VAL A 279 9.52 5.15 12.93
C VAL A 279 10.21 4.67 14.21
N TYR A 280 10.58 3.38 14.29
CA TYR A 280 11.23 2.85 15.49
C TYR A 280 12.61 3.43 15.75
N LEU A 281 13.37 3.78 14.70
CA LEU A 281 14.65 4.44 14.83
C LEU A 281 14.53 5.74 15.64
N PHE A 282 13.48 6.53 15.41
CA PHE A 282 13.21 7.73 16.22
C PHE A 282 13.02 7.38 17.71
N TRP A 283 12.29 6.31 18.00
CA TRP A 283 12.01 5.85 19.36
C TRP A 283 13.19 5.15 20.05
N THR A 284 14.25 4.79 19.33
CA THR A 284 15.49 4.29 19.98
C THR A 284 16.19 5.36 20.82
N PHE A 285 15.83 6.64 20.63
CA PHE A 285 16.34 7.77 21.41
C PHE A 285 15.41 8.17 22.57
N ASP A 286 14.43 7.34 22.93
CA ASP A 286 13.54 7.61 24.06
C ASP A 286 14.33 7.70 25.39
N LYS A 287 13.84 8.52 26.33
CA LYS A 287 14.43 8.66 27.67
C LYS A 287 14.15 7.44 28.53
N ASP A 288 13.02 6.76 28.31
CA ASP A 288 12.73 5.48 28.92
C ASP A 288 13.55 4.39 28.23
N LYS A 289 14.52 3.84 28.97
CA LYS A 289 15.43 2.79 28.47
C LYS A 289 14.68 1.56 27.97
N LYS A 290 13.60 1.15 28.65
CA LYS A 290 12.83 -0.02 28.24
C LYS A 290 12.13 0.24 26.91
N ALA A 291 11.52 1.41 26.77
CA ALA A 291 10.88 1.82 25.52
C ALA A 291 11.89 1.89 24.36
N ALA A 292 13.09 2.43 24.60
CA ALA A 292 14.17 2.49 23.62
C ALA A 292 14.69 1.09 23.22
N GLU A 293 14.81 0.16 24.16
CA GLU A 293 15.18 -1.24 23.91
C GLU A 293 14.12 -1.98 23.08
N ASP A 294 12.84 -1.84 23.43
CA ASP A 294 11.71 -2.41 22.67
C ASP A 294 11.65 -1.85 21.24
N ALA A 295 11.92 -0.56 21.08
CA ALA A 295 12.03 0.10 19.77
C ALA A 295 13.20 -0.44 18.97
N LEU A 296 14.36 -0.69 19.59
CA LEU A 296 15.53 -1.26 18.92
C LEU A 296 15.26 -2.70 18.43
N ILE A 297 14.57 -3.53 19.22
CA ILE A 297 14.16 -4.87 18.81
C ILE A 297 13.22 -4.81 17.59
N SER A 298 12.27 -3.89 17.62
CA SER A 298 11.31 -3.69 16.53
C SER A 298 11.99 -3.15 15.26
N PHE A 299 12.90 -2.19 15.41
CA PHE A 299 13.76 -1.70 14.33
C PHE A 299 14.53 -2.83 13.66
N ARG A 300 15.20 -3.70 14.45
CA ARG A 300 15.93 -4.86 13.92
C ARG A 300 15.01 -5.83 13.20
N THR A 301 13.83 -6.11 13.75
CA THR A 301 12.81 -6.97 13.11
C THR A 301 12.49 -6.47 11.69
N CYS A 302 12.27 -5.16 11.52
CA CYS A 302 12.05 -4.57 10.20
C CYS A 302 13.27 -4.67 9.28
N VAL A 303 14.47 -4.36 9.78
CA VAL A 303 15.70 -4.40 8.98
C VAL A 303 15.99 -5.82 8.50
N ASP A 304 15.83 -6.82 9.35
CA ASP A 304 16.04 -8.22 9.00
C ASP A 304 15.00 -8.70 7.99
N PHE A 305 13.74 -8.28 8.13
CA PHE A 305 12.71 -8.52 7.11
C PHE A 305 13.11 -7.92 5.76
N VAL A 306 13.50 -6.63 5.70
CA VAL A 306 13.93 -5.98 4.45
C VAL A 306 15.17 -6.66 3.87
N ARG A 307 16.13 -7.09 4.71
CA ARG A 307 17.32 -7.83 4.27
C ARG A 307 16.96 -9.16 3.64
N SER A 308 16.08 -9.93 4.28
CA SER A 308 15.62 -11.23 3.74
C SER A 308 15.00 -11.08 2.35
N LYS A 309 14.34 -9.94 2.08
CA LYS A 309 13.78 -9.63 0.75
C LYS A 309 14.85 -9.17 -0.22
N ALA A 310 15.82 -8.37 0.20
CA ALA A 310 16.90 -7.87 -0.65
C ALA A 310 17.84 -8.95 -1.22
N GLU A 311 17.89 -10.14 -0.60
CA GLU A 311 18.63 -11.29 -1.13
C GLU A 311 18.03 -11.78 -2.46
N GLY A 312 16.71 -11.68 -2.64
CA GLY A 312 16.03 -11.91 -3.91
C GLY A 312 15.81 -10.63 -4.74
N GLU A 313 15.43 -9.54 -4.10
CA GLU A 313 14.96 -8.31 -4.74
C GLU A 313 16.10 -7.29 -4.96
N SER A 314 16.64 -7.22 -6.17
CA SER A 314 17.82 -6.39 -6.47
C SER A 314 17.61 -4.90 -6.19
N HIS A 315 16.38 -4.39 -6.31
CA HIS A 315 16.07 -2.98 -6.04
C HIS A 315 16.19 -2.59 -4.57
N LEU A 316 16.07 -3.55 -3.63
CA LEU A 316 16.22 -3.30 -2.19
C LEU A 316 17.68 -3.32 -1.73
N ARG A 317 18.62 -3.76 -2.57
CA ARG A 317 20.04 -3.87 -2.19
C ARG A 317 20.65 -2.54 -1.74
N PHE A 318 20.18 -1.43 -2.29
CA PHE A 318 20.62 -0.09 -1.89
C PHE A 318 19.98 0.39 -0.57
N THR A 319 18.84 -0.17 -0.18
CA THR A 319 18.12 0.15 1.08
C THR A 319 18.74 -0.57 2.28
N VAL A 320 19.43 -1.69 2.07
CA VAL A 320 20.04 -2.52 3.13
C VAL A 320 21.53 -2.22 3.34
N CYS A 321 22.08 -1.23 2.64
CA CYS A 321 23.49 -0.85 2.72
C CYS A 321 23.81 -0.05 4.00
N PHE A 322 23.46 -0.60 5.17
CA PHE A 322 24.02 -0.18 6.45
C PHE A 322 25.34 -0.94 6.64
N SER A 323 26.40 -0.31 6.15
CA SER A 323 27.82 -0.61 6.39
C SER A 323 28.18 -2.06 6.76
N LYS A 324 28.72 -2.81 5.79
CA LYS A 324 29.80 -3.77 6.10
C LYS A 324 31.03 -2.96 6.52
N ASN A 325 31.05 -2.42 7.73
CA ASN A 325 32.30 -1.98 8.32
C ASN A 325 33.10 -3.22 8.66
N LYS A 326 34.28 -3.30 8.02
CA LYS A 326 35.33 -4.27 8.28
C LYS A 326 35.80 -4.25 9.73
#